data_AF-A0AAD4VLR5-F1
#
_entry.id   AF-A0AAD4VLR5-F1
#
_cell.length_a   1.000
_cell.length_b   1.000
_cell.length_c   1.000
_cell.angle_alpha   90.00
_cell.angle_beta   90.00
_cell.angle_gamma   90.00
#
_symmetry.space_group_name_H-M   'P 1'
#
loop_
_entity.id
_entity.type
_entity.pdbx_description
1 polymer ?
#
loop_
_entity_poly.entity_id
_entity_poly.type
_entity_poly.pdbx_seq_one_letter_code
_entity_poly.pdbx_strand_id
1 'polypeptide(L)'
;MVLNSQRRIEAEKWTTVLCPEMETRLCENAEAGRTWAVRRSNCTVFEVFADYSVMVDLEQRTCSCCLWQIDGFPCTHAVAAILAKRDSVYDYVECYYKTDFFRKAYESLIFPIPDIGKGLGSNGSAAGVVLPPITKRPAGRPPTKRIKFFGEFKRPLKCSRCSVAGPNRKTCKAII
;
A
#
# COMPACT_ATOMS: atom_id res chain seq x y z
N MET A 1 -1.99 -16.86 -10.06
CA MET A 1 -1.95 -16.80 -8.58
C MET A 1 -0.81 -17.71 -8.14
N VAL A 2 0.22 -17.20 -7.46
CA VAL A 2 1.40 -17.98 -7.04
C VAL A 2 1.16 -18.53 -5.63
N LEU A 3 1.47 -19.80 -5.39
CA LEU A 3 1.29 -20.43 -4.08
C LEU A 3 2.35 -19.95 -3.08
N ASN A 4 2.00 -19.89 -1.79
CA ASN A 4 2.95 -19.55 -0.72
C ASN A 4 4.18 -20.48 -0.73
N SER A 5 3.95 -21.79 -0.89
CA SER A 5 5.03 -22.80 -0.98
C SER A 5 6.01 -22.53 -2.13
N GLN A 6 5.54 -22.03 -3.28
CA GLN A 6 6.39 -21.67 -4.41
C GLN A 6 7.26 -20.47 -4.07
N ARG A 7 6.70 -19.41 -3.46
CA ARG A 7 7.45 -18.23 -3.01
C ARG A 7 8.56 -18.58 -2.02
N ARG A 8 8.29 -19.53 -1.12
CA ARG A 8 9.29 -19.99 -0.15
C ARG A 8 10.47 -20.70 -0.83
N ILE A 9 10.19 -21.67 -1.69
CA ILE A 9 11.22 -22.40 -2.46
C ILE A 9 12.03 -21.46 -3.36
N GLU A 10 11.39 -20.44 -3.92
CA GLU A 10 12.06 -19.43 -4.72
C GLU A 10 13.00 -18.56 -3.88
N ALA A 11 12.52 -18.06 -2.73
CA ALA A 11 13.30 -17.23 -1.82
C ALA A 11 14.48 -17.96 -1.16
N GLU A 12 14.42 -19.29 -1.01
CA GLU A 12 15.55 -20.11 -0.56
C GLU A 12 16.74 -20.03 -1.55
N LYS A 13 16.49 -19.82 -2.84
CA LYS A 13 17.54 -19.75 -3.87
C LYS A 13 18.25 -18.40 -3.92
N TRP A 14 17.64 -17.35 -3.38
CA TRP A 14 18.17 -15.99 -3.47
C TRP A 14 19.39 -15.82 -2.55
N THR A 15 20.53 -15.38 -3.08
CA THR A 15 21.76 -15.18 -2.30
C THR A 15 22.03 -13.71 -1.96
N THR A 16 21.28 -12.81 -2.57
CA THR A 16 21.43 -11.35 -2.47
C THR A 16 20.74 -10.78 -1.23
N VAL A 17 21.16 -9.59 -0.81
CA VAL A 17 20.59 -8.89 0.36
C VAL A 17 19.15 -8.43 0.05
N LEU A 18 18.92 -7.92 -1.16
CA LEU A 18 17.58 -7.55 -1.63
C LEU A 18 16.95 -8.68 -2.44
N CYS A 19 15.62 -8.67 -2.50
CA CYS A 19 14.88 -9.51 -3.44
C CYS A 19 15.39 -9.25 -4.88
N PRO A 20 15.50 -10.28 -5.75
CA PRO A 20 16.18 -10.16 -7.05
C PRO A 20 15.73 -8.99 -7.92
N GLU A 21 14.43 -8.70 -7.97
CA GLU A 21 13.89 -7.56 -8.73
C GLU A 21 14.41 -6.21 -8.20
N MET A 22 14.48 -6.07 -6.88
CA MET A 22 14.98 -4.86 -6.23
C MET A 22 16.50 -4.74 -6.31
N GLU A 23 17.20 -5.88 -6.30
CA GLU A 23 18.64 -5.95 -6.53
C GLU A 23 18.98 -5.47 -7.96
N THR A 24 18.27 -5.96 -8.97
CA THR A 24 18.41 -5.48 -10.36
C THR A 24 18.13 -3.99 -10.46
N ARG A 25 17.03 -3.52 -9.84
CA ARG A 25 16.68 -2.09 -9.82
C ARG A 25 17.77 -1.24 -9.13
N LEU A 26 18.41 -1.75 -8.08
CA LEU A 26 19.53 -1.07 -7.43
C LEU A 26 20.72 -0.93 -8.39
N CYS A 27 21.09 -2.01 -9.08
CA CYS A 27 22.17 -2.01 -10.07
C CYS A 27 21.89 -1.01 -11.20
N GLU A 28 20.68 -1.04 -11.78
CA GLU A 28 20.26 -0.09 -12.81
C GLU A 28 20.34 1.36 -12.31
N ASN A 29 19.90 1.62 -11.08
CA ASN A 29 19.97 2.95 -10.50
C ASN A 29 21.43 3.42 -10.30
N ALA A 30 22.30 2.52 -9.86
CA ALA A 30 23.72 2.80 -9.67
C ALA A 30 24.43 3.05 -11.00
N GLU A 31 24.10 2.30 -12.05
CA GLU A 31 24.64 2.47 -13.39
C GLU A 31 24.18 3.78 -14.03
N ALA A 32 22.89 4.12 -13.92
CA ALA A 32 22.33 5.36 -14.46
C ALA A 32 22.94 6.60 -13.79
N GLY A 33 23.17 6.55 -12.47
CA GLY A 33 23.78 7.64 -11.71
C GLY A 33 25.31 7.68 -11.72
N ARG A 34 25.98 6.71 -12.35
CA ARG A 34 27.43 6.48 -12.22
C ARG A 34 28.28 7.68 -12.63
N THR A 35 27.85 8.43 -13.63
CA THR A 35 28.60 9.55 -14.21
C THR A 35 28.19 10.91 -13.68
N TRP A 36 27.19 10.96 -12.79
CA TRP A 36 26.68 12.22 -12.26
C TRP A 36 27.65 12.84 -11.26
N ALA A 37 27.81 14.16 -11.32
CA ALA A 37 28.59 14.88 -10.35
C ALA A 37 27.78 15.02 -9.05
N VAL A 38 28.42 14.75 -7.91
CA VAL A 38 27.81 14.88 -6.59
C VAL A 38 28.62 15.87 -5.77
N ARG A 39 27.98 16.94 -5.30
CA ARG A 39 28.56 17.92 -4.40
C ARG A 39 27.99 17.72 -3.01
N ARG A 40 28.88 17.62 -2.03
CA ARG A 40 28.49 17.53 -0.62
C ARG A 40 28.22 18.92 -0.07
N SER A 41 27.02 19.16 0.45
CA SER A 41 26.65 20.42 1.10
C SER A 41 26.91 20.39 2.61
N ASN A 42 26.59 19.28 3.28
CA ASN A 42 26.93 19.03 4.68
C ASN A 42 27.20 17.52 4.92
N CYS A 43 27.12 17.01 6.15
CA CYS A 43 27.37 15.59 6.44
C CYS A 43 26.31 14.61 5.86
N THR A 44 25.08 15.08 5.65
CA THR A 44 23.92 14.24 5.27
C THR A 44 23.24 14.69 3.98
N VAL A 45 23.45 15.94 3.56
CA VAL A 45 22.81 16.61 2.43
C VAL A 45 23.81 16.78 1.28
N PHE A 46 23.36 16.37 0.11
CA PHE A 46 24.11 16.35 -1.14
C PHE A 46 23.30 17.01 -2.25
N GLU A 47 24.01 17.56 -3.20
CA GLU A 47 23.48 18.08 -4.44
C GLU A 47 24.01 17.20 -5.58
N VAL A 48 23.10 16.60 -6.33
CA VAL A 48 23.40 15.69 -7.44
C VAL A 48 23.05 16.38 -8.75
N PHE A 49 24.02 16.45 -9.66
CA PHE A 49 23.87 17.08 -10.96
C PHE A 49 23.60 16.00 -12.02
N ALA A 50 22.31 15.78 -12.28
CA ALA A 50 21.81 14.99 -13.40
C ALA A 50 21.40 15.94 -14.55
N ASP A 51 20.22 15.74 -15.16
CA ASP A 51 19.64 16.71 -16.11
C ASP A 51 19.33 18.07 -15.44
N TYR A 52 19.05 18.04 -14.14
CA TYR A 52 18.86 19.18 -13.27
C TYR A 52 19.53 18.90 -11.91
N SER A 53 19.73 19.97 -11.13
CA SER A 53 20.25 19.84 -9.76
C SER A 53 19.16 19.28 -8.84
N VAL A 54 19.49 18.21 -8.12
CA VAL A 54 18.61 17.50 -7.19
C VAL A 54 19.24 17.51 -5.81
N MET A 55 18.47 17.92 -4.80
CA MET A 55 18.88 17.85 -3.42
C MET A 55 18.49 16.50 -2.82
N VAL A 56 19.44 15.85 -2.15
CA VAL A 56 19.26 14.58 -1.46
C VAL A 56 19.67 14.74 -0.01
N ASP A 57 18.80 14.36 0.92
CA ASP A 57 19.09 14.27 2.35
C ASP A 57 19.08 12.80 2.77
N LEU A 58 20.25 12.28 3.12
CA LEU A 58 20.45 10.88 3.51
C LEU A 58 19.93 10.57 4.91
N GLU A 59 19.91 11.54 5.82
CA GLU A 59 19.42 11.33 7.19
C GLU A 59 17.90 11.24 7.19
N GLN A 60 17.25 12.16 6.47
CA GLN A 60 15.79 12.14 6.30
C GLN A 60 15.32 11.13 5.26
N ARG A 61 16.23 10.50 4.51
CA ARG A 61 15.92 9.59 3.39
C ARG A 61 15.01 10.25 2.34
N THR A 62 15.34 11.47 1.94
CA THR A 62 14.54 12.25 0.98
C THR A 62 15.33 12.65 -0.25
N CYS A 63 14.62 12.74 -1.38
CA CYS A 63 15.11 13.29 -2.63
C CYS A 63 14.15 14.39 -3.08
N SER A 64 14.64 15.52 -3.59
CA SER A 64 13.76 16.55 -4.19
C SER A 64 13.02 16.05 -5.44
N CYS A 65 13.43 14.91 -6.01
CA CYS A 65 12.71 14.17 -7.03
C CYS A 65 11.48 13.38 -6.51
N CYS A 66 11.27 13.33 -5.18
CA CYS A 66 10.19 12.63 -4.48
C CYS A 66 10.10 11.10 -4.62
N LEU A 67 10.81 10.50 -5.57
CA LEU A 67 10.75 9.06 -5.83
C LEU A 67 11.14 8.21 -4.61
N TRP A 68 12.14 8.66 -3.84
CA TRP A 68 12.55 7.92 -2.65
C TRP A 68 11.43 7.88 -1.59
N GLN A 69 10.73 8.99 -1.39
CA GLN A 69 9.65 9.10 -0.42
C GLN A 69 8.41 8.30 -0.85
N ILE A 70 8.14 8.24 -2.16
CA ILE A 70 6.99 7.50 -2.71
C ILE A 70 7.23 5.99 -2.63
N ASP A 71 8.41 5.54 -3.06
CA ASP A 71 8.71 4.12 -3.14
C ASP A 71 9.24 3.56 -1.82
N GLY A 72 9.81 4.39 -0.94
CA GLY A 72 10.62 3.92 0.19
C GLY A 72 11.91 3.22 -0.27
N PHE A 73 12.32 3.45 -1.51
CA PHE A 73 13.52 2.87 -2.11
C PHE A 73 14.41 3.98 -2.70
N PRO A 74 15.75 3.94 -2.50
CA PRO A 74 16.64 4.96 -3.05
C PRO A 74 16.51 5.08 -4.57
N CYS A 75 16.16 6.27 -5.04
CA CYS A 75 16.18 6.61 -6.46
C CYS A 75 17.63 6.74 -6.97
N THR A 76 17.82 6.88 -8.28
CA THR A 76 19.14 7.10 -8.91
C THR A 76 19.96 8.20 -8.23
N HIS A 77 19.35 9.36 -7.93
CA HIS A 77 20.03 10.47 -7.24
C HIS A 77 20.48 10.08 -5.83
N ALA A 78 19.61 9.39 -5.09
CA ALA A 78 19.91 8.92 -3.74
C ALA A 78 21.05 7.90 -3.76
N VAL A 79 21.01 6.93 -4.67
CA VAL A 79 22.09 5.95 -4.86
C VAL A 79 23.41 6.65 -5.14
N ALA A 80 23.44 7.62 -6.07
CA ALA A 80 24.64 8.40 -6.36
C ALA A 80 25.17 9.14 -5.12
N ALA A 81 24.30 9.78 -4.33
CA ALA A 81 24.69 10.46 -3.10
C ALA A 81 25.24 9.52 -2.02
N ILE A 82 24.60 8.36 -1.83
CA ILE A 82 25.05 7.34 -0.85
C ILE A 82 26.43 6.80 -1.25
N LEU A 83 26.63 6.46 -2.53
CA LEU A 83 27.91 5.97 -3.04
C LEU A 83 29.00 7.04 -2.93
N ALA A 84 28.67 8.31 -3.19
CA ALA A 84 29.60 9.43 -2.99
C ALA A 84 30.01 9.61 -1.52
N LYS A 85 29.11 9.34 -0.57
CA LYS A 85 29.42 9.29 0.87
C LYS A 85 30.25 8.08 1.28
N ARG A 86 30.34 7.05 0.42
CA ARG A 86 30.96 5.74 0.66
C ARG A 86 30.23 4.88 1.69
N ASP A 87 28.94 5.09 1.83
CA ASP A 87 28.10 4.23 2.67
C ASP A 87 27.52 3.06 1.84
N SER A 88 27.05 2.03 2.53
CA SER A 88 26.32 0.92 1.92
C SER A 88 24.90 1.35 1.58
N VAL A 89 24.48 1.21 0.32
CA VAL A 89 23.10 1.54 -0.11
C VAL A 89 22.07 0.68 0.61
N TYR A 90 22.41 -0.55 0.97
CA TYR A 90 21.51 -1.48 1.68
C TYR A 90 21.08 -0.98 3.07
N ASP A 91 21.80 -0.03 3.66
CA ASP A 91 21.48 0.57 4.97
C ASP A 91 20.38 1.64 4.85
N TYR A 92 20.16 2.13 3.64
CA TYR A 92 19.18 3.15 3.28
C TYR A 92 17.91 2.56 2.64
N VAL A 93 17.86 1.24 2.48
CA VAL A 93 16.71 0.50 1.93
C VAL A 93 15.85 -0.04 3.06
N GLU A 94 14.54 0.13 2.94
CA GLU A 94 13.57 -0.40 3.90
C GLU A 94 13.58 -1.93 3.99
N CYS A 95 13.28 -2.45 5.17
CA CYS A 95 13.44 -3.88 5.47
C CYS A 95 12.57 -4.79 4.60
N TYR A 96 11.40 -4.31 4.16
CA TYR A 96 10.45 -5.10 3.37
C TYR A 96 10.91 -5.41 1.94
N TYR A 97 11.98 -4.75 1.47
CA TYR A 97 12.67 -5.09 0.21
C TYR A 97 13.78 -6.13 0.37
N LYS A 98 14.15 -6.47 1.60
CA LYS A 98 15.23 -7.42 1.89
C LYS A 98 14.74 -8.86 1.77
N THR A 99 15.60 -9.72 1.23
CA THR A 99 15.37 -11.16 1.07
C THR A 99 14.97 -11.81 2.39
N ASP A 100 15.62 -11.44 3.49
CA ASP A 100 15.34 -12.00 4.81
C ASP A 100 13.93 -11.68 5.32
N PHE A 101 13.43 -10.47 5.03
CA PHE A 101 12.07 -10.11 5.39
C PHE A 101 11.06 -10.90 4.55
N PHE A 102 11.32 -11.06 3.26
CA PHE A 102 10.50 -11.89 2.38
C PHE A 102 10.46 -13.35 2.87
N ARG A 103 11.60 -13.94 3.23
CA ARG A 103 11.67 -15.30 3.79
C ARG A 103 10.83 -15.44 5.05
N LYS A 104 10.97 -14.52 6.00
CA LYS A 104 10.18 -14.50 7.23
C LYS A 104 8.67 -14.39 6.95
N ALA A 105 8.28 -13.57 5.97
CA ALA A 105 6.88 -13.40 5.60
C ALA A 105 6.25 -14.69 5.05
N TYR A 106 7.04 -15.58 4.42
CA TYR A 106 6.58 -16.85 3.84
C TYR A 106 7.13 -18.09 4.55
N GLU A 107 7.64 -17.93 5.78
CA GLU A 107 8.19 -19.04 6.57
C GLU A 107 7.10 -20.01 7.00
N SER A 108 5.93 -19.47 7.37
CA SER A 108 4.81 -20.23 7.89
C SER A 108 4.10 -21.05 6.81
N LEU A 109 3.94 -22.35 7.09
CA LEU A 109 3.21 -23.27 6.22
C LEU A 109 1.70 -23.02 6.31
N ILE A 110 1.05 -22.93 5.15
CA ILE A 110 -0.40 -23.07 5.04
C ILE A 110 -0.69 -24.56 4.87
N PHE A 111 -1.10 -25.20 5.96
CA PHE A 111 -1.45 -26.62 5.92
C PHE A 111 -2.72 -26.83 5.08
N PRO A 112 -2.76 -27.89 4.24
CA PRO A 112 -4.00 -28.26 3.56
C PRO A 112 -5.05 -28.61 4.61
N ILE A 113 -6.29 -28.18 4.40
CA ILE A 113 -7.42 -28.65 5.19
C ILE A 113 -7.76 -30.04 4.68
N PRO A 114 -7.59 -31.10 5.50
CA PRO A 114 -7.87 -32.46 5.05
C PRO A 114 -9.35 -32.62 4.73
N ASP A 115 -9.68 -33.19 3.55
CA ASP A 115 -11.06 -33.52 3.16
C ASP A 115 -11.55 -34.85 3.79
N ILE A 116 -10.96 -35.23 4.92
CA ILE A 116 -11.33 -36.42 5.68
C ILE A 116 -12.62 -36.07 6.44
N GLY A 117 -13.75 -36.06 5.71
CA GLY A 117 -15.03 -35.73 6.33
C GLY A 117 -16.15 -35.22 5.43
N LYS A 118 -16.00 -35.02 4.11
CA LYS A 118 -17.20 -34.82 3.26
C LYS A 118 -18.16 -36.01 3.22
N GLY A 119 -17.69 -37.17 3.69
CA GLY A 119 -18.47 -38.39 3.88
C GLY A 119 -18.47 -38.96 5.30
N LEU A 120 -17.98 -38.24 6.32
CA LEU A 120 -18.32 -38.62 7.70
C LEU A 120 -19.58 -37.83 8.04
N GLY A 121 -20.72 -38.47 7.79
CA GLY A 121 -22.02 -37.93 8.07
C GLY A 121 -22.05 -37.29 9.45
N SER A 122 -22.71 -36.14 9.53
CA SER A 122 -23.82 -35.86 10.45
C SER A 122 -24.12 -36.91 11.54
N ASN A 123 -23.12 -37.35 12.29
CA ASN A 123 -23.26 -37.90 13.61
C ASN A 123 -23.09 -36.72 14.56
N GLY A 124 -24.09 -35.84 14.50
CA GLY A 124 -24.71 -35.23 15.67
C GLY A 124 -23.81 -34.58 16.71
N SER A 125 -22.69 -33.98 16.35
CA SER A 125 -22.05 -33.00 17.23
C SER A 125 -22.54 -31.61 16.83
N ALA A 126 -23.50 -31.10 17.58
CA ALA A 126 -24.02 -29.73 17.53
C ALA A 126 -22.95 -28.65 17.85
N ALA A 127 -21.65 -28.98 17.83
CA ALA A 127 -20.57 -28.11 18.23
C ALA A 127 -20.08 -27.15 17.13
N GLY A 128 -20.49 -27.34 15.87
CA GLY A 128 -20.01 -26.55 14.72
C GLY A 128 -21.06 -25.68 14.02
N VAL A 129 -22.35 -25.85 14.34
CA VAL A 129 -23.40 -25.04 13.72
C VAL A 129 -23.49 -23.73 14.46
N VAL A 130 -22.84 -22.69 13.93
CA VAL A 130 -23.05 -21.32 14.38
C VAL A 130 -24.47 -20.93 13.97
N LEU A 131 -25.40 -21.09 14.89
CA LEU A 131 -26.75 -20.57 14.72
C LEU A 131 -26.68 -19.04 14.76
N PRO A 132 -27.47 -18.34 13.93
CA PRO A 132 -27.59 -16.90 14.08
C PRO A 132 -28.03 -16.57 15.51
N PRO A 133 -27.54 -15.45 16.09
CA PRO A 133 -27.96 -15.04 17.42
C PRO A 133 -29.49 -15.00 17.48
N ILE A 134 -30.06 -15.56 18.55
CA ILE A 134 -31.50 -15.59 18.76
C ILE A 134 -31.96 -14.15 19.02
N THR A 135 -32.30 -13.42 17.96
CA THR A 135 -32.84 -12.07 18.04
C THR A 135 -34.37 -12.14 18.07
N LYS A 136 -34.99 -11.63 19.13
CA LYS A 136 -36.43 -11.37 19.11
C LYS A 136 -36.68 -10.15 18.23
N ARG A 137 -37.62 -10.26 17.29
CA ARG A 137 -38.13 -9.08 16.58
C ARG A 137 -38.76 -8.15 17.62
N PRO A 138 -38.42 -6.84 17.65
CA PRO A 138 -39.05 -5.91 18.57
C PRO A 138 -40.56 -5.89 18.32
N ALA A 139 -41.34 -5.73 19.39
CA ALA A 139 -42.79 -5.67 19.31
C ALA A 139 -43.21 -4.52 18.38
N GLY A 140 -44.08 -4.81 17.41
CA GLY A 140 -44.66 -3.81 16.52
C GLY A 140 -44.48 -4.09 15.02
N ARG A 141 -45.14 -3.26 14.22
CA ARG A 141 -45.06 -3.27 12.75
C ARG A 141 -43.68 -2.75 12.31
N PRO A 142 -42.99 -3.40 11.34
CA PRO A 142 -41.76 -2.86 10.80
C PRO A 142 -42.03 -1.48 10.20
N PRO A 143 -41.17 -0.50 10.44
CA PRO A 143 -41.33 0.81 9.84
C PRO A 143 -41.25 0.66 8.32
N THR A 144 -42.24 1.18 7.61
CA THR A 144 -42.24 1.24 6.13
C THR A 144 -41.19 2.22 5.61
N LYS A 145 -40.69 3.12 6.45
CA LYS A 145 -39.67 4.12 6.12
C LYS A 145 -38.32 3.70 6.69
N ARG A 146 -37.27 3.80 5.87
CA ARG A 146 -35.88 3.57 6.28
C ARG A 146 -35.48 4.50 7.44
N ILE A 147 -34.84 3.95 8.47
CA ILE A 147 -34.19 4.72 9.53
C ILE A 147 -32.93 5.35 8.94
N LYS A 148 -32.76 6.66 9.09
CA LYS A 148 -31.57 7.36 8.59
C LYS A 148 -30.42 7.21 9.58
N PHE A 149 -29.21 7.05 9.06
CA PHE A 149 -28.00 7.05 9.88
C PHE A 149 -27.68 8.48 10.36
N PHE A 150 -27.01 8.60 11.51
CA PHE A 150 -26.57 9.89 12.04
C PHE A 150 -25.57 10.53 11.06
N GLY A 151 -25.88 11.72 10.54
CA GLY A 151 -25.09 12.41 9.51
C GLY A 151 -25.59 12.23 8.07
N GLU A 152 -26.69 11.49 7.83
CA GLU A 152 -27.33 11.48 6.51
C GLU A 152 -28.11 12.78 6.24
N PHE A 153 -27.41 13.77 5.69
CA PHE A 153 -28.01 15.00 5.21
C PHE A 153 -28.60 14.80 3.81
N LYS A 154 -29.88 15.15 3.65
CA LYS A 154 -30.45 15.30 2.30
C LYS A 154 -29.75 16.46 1.62
N ARG A 155 -29.02 16.20 0.53
CA ARG A 155 -28.47 17.27 -0.30
C ARG A 155 -29.64 18.15 -0.76
N PRO A 156 -29.60 19.46 -0.50
CA PRO A 156 -30.68 20.33 -0.97
C PRO A 156 -30.68 20.32 -2.49
N LEU A 157 -31.87 20.19 -3.06
CA LEU A 157 -32.05 20.18 -4.50
C LEU A 157 -31.55 21.52 -5.05
N LYS A 158 -30.56 21.49 -5.93
CA LYS A 158 -30.10 22.68 -6.66
C LYS A 158 -31.03 22.89 -7.86
N CYS A 159 -31.55 24.10 -7.99
CA CYS A 159 -32.35 24.45 -9.15
C CYS A 159 -31.48 24.41 -10.40
N SER A 160 -31.87 23.67 -11.44
CA SER A 160 -31.13 23.68 -12.71
C SER A 160 -31.25 25.00 -13.50
N ARG A 161 -32.16 25.91 -13.10
CA ARG A 161 -32.35 27.23 -13.73
C ARG A 161 -31.49 28.33 -13.10
N CYS A 162 -31.43 28.40 -11.77
CA CYS A 162 -30.71 29.46 -11.05
C CYS A 162 -29.53 28.93 -10.21
N SER A 163 -29.28 27.63 -10.20
CA SER A 163 -28.22 26.96 -9.41
C SER A 163 -28.29 27.17 -7.89
N VAL A 164 -29.31 27.89 -7.40
CA VAL A 164 -29.58 28.10 -5.97
C VAL A 164 -30.22 26.85 -5.37
N ALA A 165 -29.78 26.50 -4.16
CA ALA A 165 -30.33 25.41 -3.37
C ALA A 165 -31.71 25.80 -2.80
N GLY A 166 -32.73 24.95 -2.99
CA GLY A 166 -34.07 25.17 -2.42
C GLY A 166 -35.21 25.01 -3.41
N PRO A 167 -35.42 25.96 -4.35
CA PRO A 167 -36.52 25.87 -5.31
C PRO A 167 -36.23 24.81 -6.38
N ASN A 168 -37.24 24.05 -6.78
CA ASN A 168 -37.14 23.21 -7.97
C ASN A 168 -37.33 24.06 -9.24
N ARG A 169 -37.02 23.53 -10.42
CA ARG A 169 -37.15 24.28 -11.69
C ARG A 169 -38.57 24.82 -11.93
N LYS A 170 -39.61 24.09 -11.49
CA LYS A 170 -41.02 24.46 -11.70
C LYS A 170 -41.48 25.60 -10.79
N THR A 171 -40.90 25.74 -9.60
CA THR A 171 -41.22 26.80 -8.63
C THR A 171 -40.23 27.96 -8.65
N CYS A 172 -39.25 27.92 -9.56
CA CYS A 172 -38.23 28.95 -9.69
C CYS A 172 -38.79 30.20 -10.39
N LYS A 173 -38.83 31.32 -9.65
CA LYS A 173 -39.25 32.64 -10.13
C LYS A 173 -38.11 33.45 -10.78
N ALA A 174 -36.90 32.90 -10.87
CA ALA A 174 -35.79 33.58 -11.54
C ALA A 174 -36.08 33.74 -13.03
N ILE A 175 -35.97 34.97 -13.52
CA ILE A 175 -35.96 35.29 -14.95
C ILE A 175 -34.53 35.02 -15.45
N ILE A 176 -34.40 34.44 -16.64
CA ILE A 176 -33.10 34.11 -17.25
C ILE A 176 -32.35 35.41 -17.56
#